data_AF-A0A379EG08-F1
#
_entry.id   AF-A0A379EG08-F1
#
_cell.length_a   1.000
_cell.length_b   1.000
_cell.length_c   1.000
_cell.angle_alpha   90.00
_cell.angle_beta   90.00
_cell.angle_gamma   90.00
#
_symmetry.space_group_name_H-M   'P 1'
#
loop_
_entity.id
_entity.type
_entity.pdbx_description
1 polymer ?
#
loop_
_entity_poly.entity_id
_entity_poly.type
_entity_poly.pdbx_seq_one_letter_code
_entity_poly.pdbx_strand_id
1 'polypeptide(L)'
;MNYANHITQIKQQLGSGEAVSDYTYDAYGNIIKTTLPANSKGQRMWYTYRYEPVMNMYVERIDDAFGYRSEAANFDYRYGMALRRMDLNHFYYERILDNLGRVKAVRGPNELATGVPYIIAFDYQPKATFGTQWHQLHLLTQ
;
A
#
# COMPACT_ATOMS: atom_id res chain seq x y z
N MET A 1 -6.09 -23.01 6.43
CA MET A 1 -7.43 -23.57 6.20
C MET A 1 -7.81 -23.24 4.76
N ASN A 2 -8.22 -24.22 3.95
CA ASN A 2 -8.71 -23.97 2.59
C ASN A 2 -10.23 -23.85 2.65
N TYR A 3 -10.74 -22.63 2.80
CA TYR A 3 -12.18 -22.38 2.68
C TYR A 3 -12.60 -22.54 1.22
N ALA A 4 -13.78 -23.11 0.96
CA ALA A 4 -14.27 -23.44 -0.39
C ALA A 4 -14.31 -22.25 -1.36
N ASN A 5 -14.23 -21.02 -0.84
CA ASN A 5 -14.43 -19.78 -1.59
C ASN A 5 -13.11 -19.10 -1.99
N HIS A 6 -11.96 -19.64 -1.55
CA HIS A 6 -10.65 -19.06 -1.86
C HIS A 6 -10.13 -19.60 -3.19
N ILE A 7 -9.72 -18.68 -4.07
CA ILE A 7 -9.05 -19.06 -5.31
C ILE A 7 -7.64 -19.51 -4.95
N THR A 8 -7.42 -20.82 -4.85
CA THR A 8 -6.10 -21.37 -4.55
C THR A 8 -5.23 -21.50 -5.80
N GLN A 9 -5.82 -21.45 -6.99
CA GLN A 9 -5.10 -21.60 -8.25
C GLN A 9 -5.81 -20.87 -9.40
N ILE A 10 -5.02 -20.23 -10.26
CA ILE A 10 -5.45 -19.70 -11.55
C ILE A 10 -4.62 -20.39 -12.63
N LYS A 11 -5.30 -20.95 -13.63
CA LYS A 11 -4.67 -21.56 -14.81
C LYS A 11 -5.05 -20.79 -16.06
N GLN A 12 -4.05 -20.42 -16.85
CA GLN A 12 -4.24 -19.86 -18.18
C GLN A 12 -3.70 -20.84 -19.22
N GLN A 13 -4.57 -21.21 -20.17
CA GLN A 13 -4.18 -22.04 -21.31
C GLN A 13 -3.34 -21.22 -22.28
N LEU A 14 -2.24 -21.81 -22.73
CA LEU A 14 -1.35 -21.29 -23.75
C LEU A 14 -1.37 -22.26 -24.94
N GLY A 15 -0.86 -21.84 -26.10
CA GLY A 15 -0.84 -22.71 -27.28
C GLY A 15 -0.08 -24.03 -27.09
N SER A 16 0.87 -24.09 -26.14
CA SER A 16 1.71 -25.26 -25.89
C SER A 16 1.78 -25.68 -24.41
N GLY A 17 0.88 -25.21 -23.53
CA GLY A 17 0.89 -25.57 -22.12
C GLY A 17 -0.01 -24.72 -21.23
N GLU A 18 0.22 -24.77 -19.92
CA GLU A 18 -0.52 -23.98 -18.91
C GLU A 18 0.42 -23.03 -18.17
N ALA A 19 -0.01 -21.78 -18.00
CA ALA A 19 0.55 -20.87 -17.01
C ALA A 19 -0.26 -20.98 -15.72
N VAL A 20 0.38 -21.42 -14.63
CA VAL A 20 -0.28 -21.69 -13.35
C VAL A 20 0.21 -20.74 -12.28
N SER A 21 -0.72 -20.03 -11.63
CA SER A 21 -0.47 -19.25 -10.41
C SER A 21 -1.13 -19.93 -9.22
N ASP A 22 -0.41 -20.08 -8.11
CA ASP A 22 -0.91 -20.68 -6.86
C ASP A 22 -0.95 -19.63 -5.74
N TYR A 23 -1.97 -19.73 -4.88
CA TYR A 23 -2.22 -18.82 -3.77
C TYR A 23 -2.45 -19.59 -2.47
N THR A 24 -1.89 -19.10 -1.37
CA THR A 24 -2.14 -19.64 -0.02
C THR A 24 -2.61 -18.53 0.91
N TYR A 25 -3.39 -18.89 1.92
CA TYR A 25 -4.11 -17.94 2.75
C TYR A 25 -3.86 -18.16 4.25
N ASP A 26 -3.93 -17.09 5.04
CA ASP A 26 -4.02 -17.16 6.51
C ASP A 26 -5.44 -17.52 6.98
N ALA A 27 -5.66 -17.52 8.31
CA ALA A 27 -6.96 -17.81 8.90
C ALA A 27 -8.02 -16.70 8.67
N TYR A 28 -7.58 -15.49 8.33
CA TYR A 28 -8.42 -14.32 8.08
C TYR A 28 -8.78 -14.17 6.60
N GLY A 29 -8.25 -15.04 5.73
CA GLY A 29 -8.49 -15.01 4.29
C GLY A 29 -7.57 -14.06 3.53
N ASN A 30 -6.49 -13.59 4.14
CA ASN A 30 -5.46 -12.85 3.44
C ASN A 30 -4.51 -13.78 2.70
N ILE A 31 -4.02 -13.37 1.53
CA ILE A 31 -3.01 -14.13 0.77
C ILE A 31 -1.65 -14.00 1.46
N ILE A 32 -1.07 -15.12 1.90
CA ILE A 32 0.27 -15.16 2.54
C ILE A 32 1.37 -15.65 1.61
N LYS A 33 1.01 -16.25 0.46
CA LYS A 33 1.97 -16.59 -0.59
C LYS A 33 1.30 -16.59 -1.95
N THR A 34 2.00 -16.04 -2.93
CA THR A 34 1.69 -16.16 -4.36
C THR A 34 2.87 -16.82 -5.04
N THR A 35 2.62 -17.84 -5.86
CA THR A 35 3.63 -18.47 -6.73
C THR A 35 3.19 -18.29 -8.18
N LEU A 36 3.99 -17.59 -8.98
CA LEU A 36 3.69 -17.25 -10.37
C LEU A 36 3.97 -18.43 -11.33
N PRO A 37 3.56 -18.33 -12.61
CA PRO A 37 3.86 -19.35 -13.62
C PRO A 37 5.36 -19.61 -13.76
N ALA A 38 5.69 -20.82 -14.20
CA ALA A 38 7.06 -21.20 -14.47
C ALA A 38 7.61 -20.47 -15.70
N ASN A 39 8.87 -20.08 -15.65
CA ASN A 39 9.62 -19.65 -16.83
C ASN A 39 10.01 -20.87 -17.70
N SER A 40 10.70 -20.63 -18.82
CA SER A 40 11.16 -21.69 -19.74
C SER A 40 12.12 -22.72 -19.11
N LYS A 41 12.67 -22.44 -17.93
CA LYS A 41 13.54 -23.34 -17.16
C LYS A 41 12.80 -24.06 -16.03
N GLY A 42 11.49 -23.93 -15.92
CA GLY A 42 10.69 -24.53 -14.85
C GLY A 42 10.78 -23.79 -13.50
N GLN A 43 11.50 -22.66 -13.43
CA GLN A 43 11.65 -21.88 -12.21
C GLN A 43 10.43 -20.97 -12.03
N ARG A 44 9.98 -20.79 -10.79
CA ARG A 44 8.77 -20.02 -10.46
C ARG A 44 9.12 -18.89 -9.52
N MET A 45 8.74 -17.67 -9.90
CA MET A 45 8.79 -16.53 -8.99
C MET A 45 7.74 -16.73 -7.90
N TRP A 46 8.06 -16.36 -6.67
CA TRP A 46 7.11 -16.37 -5.57
C TRP A 46 7.32 -15.15 -4.66
N TYR A 47 6.24 -14.79 -3.97
CA TYR A 47 6.23 -13.76 -2.94
C TYR A 47 5.53 -14.30 -1.70
N THR A 48 6.06 -14.02 -0.51
CA THR A 48 5.37 -14.27 0.76
C THR A 48 5.02 -12.95 1.42
N TYR A 49 3.84 -12.88 2.03
CA TYR A 49 3.32 -11.68 2.68
C TYR A 49 3.13 -11.93 4.17
N ARG A 50 3.64 -11.01 5.00
CA ARG A 50 3.31 -10.93 6.43
C ARG A 50 2.44 -9.71 6.66
N TYR A 51 1.36 -9.90 7.41
CA TYR A 51 0.44 -8.83 7.79
C TYR A 51 0.81 -8.31 9.17
N GLU A 52 0.58 -7.01 9.39
CA GLU A 52 0.73 -6.44 10.74
C GLU A 52 -0.27 -7.10 11.71
N PRO A 53 0.09 -7.30 12.99
CA PRO A 53 -0.69 -8.12 13.90
C PRO A 53 -1.87 -7.40 14.57
N VAL A 54 -2.04 -6.09 14.38
CA VAL A 54 -3.05 -5.28 15.08
C VAL A 54 -4.40 -5.38 14.38
N MET A 55 -4.44 -5.14 13.07
CA MET A 55 -5.65 -5.30 12.25
C MET A 55 -5.60 -6.54 11.37
N ASN A 56 -4.42 -7.14 11.14
CA ASN A 56 -4.22 -8.24 10.20
C ASN A 56 -4.78 -7.91 8.80
N MET A 57 -4.63 -6.63 8.39
CA MET A 57 -5.15 -6.10 7.13
C MET A 57 -4.04 -5.53 6.25
N TYR A 58 -2.98 -4.99 6.84
CA TYR A 58 -1.91 -4.35 6.08
C TYR A 58 -0.68 -5.24 5.97
N VAL A 59 -0.14 -5.38 4.76
CA VAL A 59 1.11 -6.11 4.54
C VAL A 59 2.27 -5.29 5.11
N GLU A 60 2.95 -5.85 6.12
CA GLU A 60 4.12 -5.25 6.76
C GLU A 60 5.44 -5.79 6.23
N ARG A 61 5.43 -6.93 5.53
CA ARG A 61 6.64 -7.51 4.95
C ARG A 61 6.34 -8.34 3.72
N ILE A 62 7.21 -8.23 2.72
CA ILE A 62 7.21 -9.04 1.50
C ILE A 62 8.61 -9.62 1.32
N ASP A 63 8.71 -10.95 1.19
CA ASP A 63 9.94 -11.63 0.75
C ASP A 63 9.69 -12.25 -0.63
N ASP A 64 10.75 -12.34 -1.45
CA ASP A 64 10.67 -12.91 -2.79
C ASP A 64 11.63 -14.09 -3.05
N ALA A 65 11.47 -14.73 -4.21
CA ALA A 65 12.26 -15.89 -4.61
C ALA A 65 13.76 -15.64 -4.80
N PHE A 66 14.20 -14.38 -4.90
CA PHE A 66 15.60 -14.01 -5.02
C PHE A 66 16.23 -13.65 -3.68
N GLY A 67 15.46 -13.67 -2.60
CA GLY A 67 15.92 -13.33 -1.26
C GLY A 67 15.84 -11.82 -0.95
N TYR A 68 15.17 -11.03 -1.79
CA TYR A 68 14.90 -9.63 -1.46
C TYR A 68 13.74 -9.50 -0.48
N ARG A 69 13.78 -8.41 0.30
CA ARG A 69 12.75 -8.06 1.27
C ARG A 69 12.38 -6.59 1.17
N SER A 70 11.08 -6.30 1.28
CA SER A 70 10.58 -4.96 1.58
C SER A 70 9.70 -4.99 2.82
N GLU A 71 9.69 -3.89 3.57
CA GLU A 71 8.93 -3.78 4.82
C GLU A 71 8.10 -2.50 4.87
N ALA A 72 7.02 -2.54 5.65
CA ALA A 72 6.15 -1.42 5.95
C ALA A 72 5.85 -1.45 7.45
N ALA A 73 6.02 -0.32 8.12
CA ALA A 73 5.89 -0.22 9.58
C ALA A 73 5.26 1.13 9.96
N ASN A 74 4.96 1.28 11.25
CA ASN A 74 4.36 2.47 11.84
C ASN A 74 3.08 2.87 11.09
N PHE A 75 2.11 1.97 11.05
CA PHE A 75 0.85 2.23 10.35
C PHE A 75 0.03 3.31 11.08
N ASP A 76 -0.41 4.31 10.33
CA ASP A 76 -1.49 5.20 10.73
C ASP A 76 -2.82 4.55 10.36
N TYR A 77 -3.45 3.93 11.36
CA TYR A 77 -4.69 3.19 11.21
C TYR A 77 -5.90 4.07 10.85
N ARG A 78 -5.82 5.40 11.05
CA ARG A 78 -6.91 6.32 10.65
C ARG A 78 -7.07 6.35 9.13
N TYR A 79 -5.97 6.11 8.41
CA TYR A 79 -5.91 6.17 6.94
C TYR A 79 -5.42 4.88 6.29
N GLY A 80 -5.08 3.85 7.08
CA GLY A 80 -4.54 2.58 6.60
C GLY A 80 -3.18 2.73 5.89
N MET A 81 -2.35 3.67 6.34
CA MET A 81 -1.11 4.02 5.67
C MET A 81 0.12 3.70 6.52
N ALA A 82 1.06 2.93 5.96
CA ALA A 82 2.40 2.80 6.55
C ALA A 82 3.15 4.14 6.52
N LEU A 83 3.60 4.61 7.68
CA LEU A 83 4.40 5.84 7.80
C LEU A 83 5.88 5.59 7.58
N ARG A 84 6.35 4.35 7.68
CA ARG A 84 7.73 3.95 7.39
C ARG A 84 7.77 2.77 6.44
N ARG A 85 8.70 2.78 5.49
CA ARG A 85 8.91 1.71 4.52
C ARG A 85 10.41 1.43 4.38
N MET A 86 10.75 0.16 4.16
CA MET A 86 12.07 -0.28 3.74
C MET A 86 11.95 -0.83 2.31
N ASP A 87 12.80 -0.35 1.40
CA ASP A 87 12.87 -0.86 0.03
C ASP A 87 13.75 -2.12 -0.08
N LEU A 88 13.89 -2.64 -1.30
CA LEU A 88 14.68 -3.84 -1.61
C LEU A 88 16.19 -3.65 -1.39
N ASN A 89 16.66 -2.40 -1.30
CA ASN A 89 18.06 -2.05 -1.04
C ASN A 89 18.32 -1.80 0.45
N HIS A 90 17.35 -2.11 1.31
CA HIS A 90 17.37 -1.86 2.75
C HIS A 90 17.45 -0.38 3.14
N PHE A 91 17.01 0.51 2.26
CA PHE A 91 16.87 1.93 2.56
C PHE A 91 15.48 2.24 3.09
N TYR A 92 15.45 3.07 4.13
CA TYR A 92 14.21 3.53 4.73
C TYR A 92 13.76 4.86 4.14
N TYR A 93 12.45 5.02 4.02
CA TYR A 93 11.83 6.34 3.89
C TYR A 93 10.60 6.44 4.79
N GLU A 94 10.29 7.65 5.19
CA GLU A 94 9.15 7.96 6.05
C GLU A 94 8.23 8.98 5.38
N ARG A 95 6.93 8.87 5.67
CA ARG A 95 5.90 9.82 5.24
C ARG A 95 5.24 10.43 6.47
N ILE A 96 5.03 11.73 6.42
CA ILE A 96 4.31 12.49 7.43
C ILE A 96 2.97 12.87 6.83
N LEU A 97 1.89 12.59 7.55
CA LEU A 97 0.52 12.88 7.11
C LEU A 97 -0.02 14.12 7.83
N ASP A 98 -0.89 14.86 7.15
CA ASP A 98 -1.76 15.83 7.81
C ASP A 98 -3.00 15.14 8.42
N ASN A 99 -3.85 15.92 9.09
CA ASN A 99 -5.07 15.42 9.74
C ASN A 99 -6.19 15.00 8.77
N LEU A 100 -5.93 15.03 7.46
CA LEU A 100 -6.82 14.51 6.42
C LEU A 100 -6.23 13.29 5.71
N GLY A 101 -5.07 12.79 6.16
CA GLY A 101 -4.39 11.63 5.58
C GLY A 101 -3.59 11.92 4.32
N ARG A 102 -3.39 13.21 3.97
CA ARG A 102 -2.58 13.60 2.82
C ARG A 102 -1.11 13.65 3.22
N VAL A 103 -0.22 13.33 2.30
CA VAL A 103 1.23 13.37 2.55
C VAL A 103 1.68 14.82 2.67
N LYS A 104 2.08 15.25 3.86
CA LYS A 104 2.64 16.58 4.13
C LYS A 104 4.14 16.64 3.85
N ALA A 105 4.86 15.56 4.09
CA ALA A 105 6.30 15.48 3.84
C ALA A 105 6.78 14.04 3.66
N VAL A 106 7.89 13.90 2.97
CA VAL A 106 8.63 12.65 2.81
C VAL A 106 10.06 12.85 3.31
N ARG A 107 10.60 11.88 4.02
CA ARG A 107 12.00 11.83 4.45
C ARG A 107 12.66 10.62 3.81
N GLY A 108 13.68 10.84 2.99
CA GLY A 108 14.48 9.78 2.40
C GLY A 108 15.62 9.34 3.32
N PRO A 109 16.47 8.41 2.87
CA PRO A 109 17.57 7.88 3.67
C PRO A 109 18.52 8.96 4.21
N ASN A 110 18.82 9.98 3.39
CA ASN A 110 19.72 11.06 3.78
C ASN A 110 19.09 11.97 4.84
N GLU A 111 17.81 12.32 4.72
CA GLU A 111 17.08 13.13 5.69
C GLU A 111 16.88 12.40 7.03
N LEU A 112 16.74 11.08 6.98
CA LEU A 112 16.73 10.24 8.17
C LEU A 112 18.10 10.22 8.86
N ALA A 113 19.20 10.11 8.10
CA ALA A 113 20.56 10.08 8.62
C ALA A 113 21.06 11.43 9.14
N THR A 114 20.67 12.53 8.49
CA THR A 114 21.19 13.88 8.77
C THR A 114 20.25 14.73 9.63
N GLY A 115 19.00 14.30 9.83
CA GLY A 115 17.99 15.07 10.56
C GLY A 115 17.36 16.21 9.76
N VAL A 116 17.66 16.34 8.46
CA VAL A 116 16.95 17.26 7.56
C VAL A 116 15.45 16.91 7.55
N PRO A 117 14.54 17.89 7.59
CA PRO A 117 13.12 17.63 7.88
C PRO A 117 12.39 16.89 6.76
N TYR A 118 12.80 17.06 5.49
CA TYR A 118 12.17 16.42 4.35
C TYR A 118 13.03 16.51 3.08
N ILE A 119 12.84 15.55 2.17
CA ILE A 119 13.31 15.63 0.79
C ILE A 119 12.27 16.34 -0.09
N ILE A 120 10.99 16.10 0.21
CA ILE A 120 9.84 16.70 -0.47
C ILE A 120 8.82 17.07 0.60
N ALA A 121 8.29 18.29 0.53
CA ALA A 121 7.19 18.78 1.36
C ALA A 121 6.04 19.29 0.49
N PHE A 122 4.82 19.12 1.00
CA PHE A 122 3.59 19.55 0.36
C PHE A 122 2.85 20.50 1.28
N ASP A 123 2.38 21.60 0.72
CA ASP A 123 1.41 22.47 1.35
C ASP A 123 0.09 22.41 0.56
N TYR A 124 -1.01 22.40 1.29
CA TYR A 124 -2.34 22.20 0.72
C TYR A 124 -3.25 23.36 1.12
N GLN A 125 -3.54 24.22 0.15
CA GLN A 125 -4.47 25.34 0.33
C GLN A 125 -5.92 24.84 0.44
N PRO A 126 -6.81 25.57 1.14
CA PRO A 126 -8.18 25.14 1.39
C PRO A 126 -8.99 24.92 0.09
N LYS A 127 -9.93 23.96 0.19
CA LYS A 127 -11.01 23.75 -0.78
C LYS A 127 -11.86 25.03 -0.84
N ALA A 128 -12.23 25.44 -2.06
CA ALA A 128 -12.94 26.68 -2.39
C ALA A 128 -13.81 27.28 -1.27
N THR A 129 -13.58 28.55 -0.98
CA THR A 129 -14.54 29.36 -0.21
C THR A 129 -15.75 29.62 -1.10
N PHE A 130 -16.86 28.96 -0.82
CA PHE A 130 -18.15 29.36 -1.38
C PHE A 130 -18.52 30.70 -0.74
N GLY A 131 -18.41 31.79 -1.49
CA GLY A 131 -18.83 33.10 -1.03
C GLY A 131 -20.33 33.07 -0.72
N THR A 132 -20.70 33.36 0.52
CA THR A 132 -22.10 33.64 0.88
C THR A 132 -22.50 34.98 0.28
N GLN A 133 -23.02 34.96 -0.95
CA GLN A 133 -23.76 36.09 -1.52
C GLN A 133 -25.21 36.00 -1.04
N TRP A 134 -25.54 36.75 0.01
CA TRP A 134 -26.94 37.04 0.34
C TRP A 134 -27.49 38.03 -0.70
N HIS A 135 -28.34 37.56 -1.61
CA HIS A 135 -29.16 38.46 -2.41
C HIS A 135 -30.25 39.03 -1.52
N GLN A 136 -30.12 40.30 -1.15
CA GLN A 136 -31.15 41.04 -0.42
C GLN A 136 -32.29 41.39 -1.40
N LEU A 137 -33.31 40.53 -1.47
CA LEU A 137 -34.53 40.83 -2.22
C LEU A 137 -35.25 41.98 -1.52
N HIS A 138 -35.17 43.19 -2.10
CA HIS A 138 -36.04 44.28 -1.71
C HIS A 138 -37.43 44.02 -2.29
N LEU A 139 -38.34 43.50 -1.48
CA LEU A 139 -39.77 43.53 -1.78
C LEU A 139 -40.27 44.95 -1.51
N LEU A 140 -40.53 45.71 -2.56
CA LEU A 140 -41.37 46.90 -2.48
C LEU A 140 -42.83 46.43 -2.41
N THR A 141 -43.43 46.53 -1.22
CA THR A 141 -44.90 46.59 -1.11
C THR A 141 -45.37 48.02 -1.36
N GLN A 142 -46.49 48.10 -2.06
CA GLN A 142 -47.20 49.26 -2.63
C GLN A 142 -47.19 50.54 -1.79
#